data_AF-A0A8X7UGU5-F1
#
_entry.id   AF-A0A8X7UGU5-F1
#
_cell.length_a   1.000
_cell.length_b   1.000
_cell.length_c   1.000
_cell.angle_alpha   90.00
_cell.angle_beta   90.00
_cell.angle_gamma   90.00
#
_symmetry.space_group_name_H-M   'P 1'
#
loop_
_entity.id
_entity.type
_entity.pdbx_description
1 polymer ?
#
loop_
_entity_poly.entity_id
_entity_poly.type
_entity_poly.pdbx_seq_one_letter_code
_entity_poly.pdbx_strand_id
1 'polypeptide(L)'
;MATINYTVWISIYINHGNNPSEVIIQYNDAGEAHSCGPMLVNAEYFVAINVTFKNSYNNITSSLVPYKEVKVAPSIVLMVDKAWFYGCSFISVQDTLTDFVGRHYFKNCYIEGAIDFIWGGGQSIYEKCVIYVKGMTRNEMVEGGAMLPGFITAQGRQSEQDTSGFVFKYCAIKGDGTAFLGRAYRGYSRVVFYATSMSNVIVPQGWDAWLNKGEEAAWEKNLSATDVDFLVNPKTFIDRDSWIVTLPYSLVSLYSPSSIQYAIHNLYFLRITLIGVLRKINCFILINVFKFLYKLNKCNLMYLTISILQYGFYWFD
;
A
#
# COMPACT_ATOMS: atom_id res chain seq x y z
N MET A 1 -33.68 -20.16 4.16
CA MET A 1 -32.31 -20.04 4.73
C MET A 1 -31.78 -18.68 4.37
N ALA A 2 -31.63 -17.79 5.35
CA ALA A 2 -30.95 -16.51 5.15
C ALA A 2 -29.45 -16.76 5.38
N THR A 3 -28.65 -16.61 4.33
CA THR A 3 -27.19 -16.64 4.45
C THR A 3 -26.76 -15.27 4.97
N ILE A 4 -26.36 -15.19 6.23
CA ILE A 4 -25.74 -13.99 6.79
C ILE A 4 -24.24 -14.11 6.52
N ASN A 5 -23.75 -13.37 5.53
CA ASN A 5 -22.31 -13.24 5.28
C ASN A 5 -21.75 -12.20 6.25
N TYR A 6 -21.12 -12.66 7.34
CA TYR A 6 -20.39 -11.77 8.24
C TYR A 6 -19.03 -11.44 7.63
N THR A 7 -18.89 -10.26 7.05
CA THR A 7 -17.58 -9.69 6.74
C THR A 7 -17.03 -9.02 8.00
N VAL A 8 -15.99 -9.61 8.60
CA VAL A 8 -15.28 -9.01 9.73
C VAL A 8 -14.26 -8.03 9.17
N TRP A 9 -14.52 -6.74 9.33
CA TRP A 9 -13.57 -5.68 9.00
C TRP A 9 -12.48 -5.65 10.09
N ILE A 10 -11.23 -5.98 9.73
CA ILE A 10 -10.08 -5.68 10.60
C ILE A 10 -9.52 -4.34 10.12
N SER A 11 -10.04 -3.26 10.69
CA SER A 11 -9.54 -1.92 10.42
C SER A 11 -8.52 -1.51 11.49
N ILE A 12 -7.25 -1.38 11.10
CA ILE A 12 -6.25 -0.72 11.95
C ILE A 12 -6.37 0.78 11.70
N TYR A 13 -7.17 1.46 12.51
CA TYR A 13 -7.22 2.92 12.54
C TYR A 13 -6.08 3.45 13.40
N ILE A 14 -5.05 4.02 12.79
CA ILE A 14 -4.04 4.78 13.54
C ILE A 14 -4.45 6.25 13.55
N ASN A 15 -5.37 6.56 14.47
CA ASN A 15 -6.13 7.81 14.51
C ASN A 15 -5.35 9.01 15.11
N HIS A 16 -4.08 9.21 14.73
CA HIS A 16 -3.27 10.25 15.37
C HIS A 16 -2.26 10.99 14.47
N GLY A 17 -2.40 10.89 13.15
CA GLY A 17 -1.62 11.70 12.22
C GLY A 17 -2.53 12.56 11.36
N ASN A 18 -2.58 13.87 11.62
CA ASN A 18 -3.08 14.81 10.60
C ASN A 18 -2.10 14.87 9.40
N ASN A 19 -0.93 14.24 9.55
CA ASN A 19 0.12 14.13 8.58
C ASN A 19 0.83 12.75 8.69
N PRO A 20 1.11 12.03 7.60
CA PRO A 20 1.89 10.77 7.63
C PRO A 20 3.28 10.88 8.25
N SER A 21 3.81 12.10 8.40
CA SER A 21 5.07 12.39 9.09
C SER A 21 4.99 12.14 10.61
N GLU A 22 3.78 12.11 11.19
CA GLU A 22 3.55 12.00 12.64
C GLU A 22 3.40 10.54 13.10
N VAL A 23 2.99 9.64 12.20
CA VAL A 23 2.73 8.23 12.49
C VAL A 23 3.61 7.35 11.62
N ILE A 24 4.68 6.82 12.20
CA ILE A 24 5.67 5.98 11.51
C ILE A 24 5.69 4.59 12.15
N ILE A 25 5.35 3.57 11.38
CA ILE A 25 5.62 2.16 11.69
C ILE A 25 6.91 1.77 10.98
N GLN A 26 7.96 1.48 11.74
CA GLN A 26 9.29 1.19 11.19
C GLN A 26 9.91 -0.13 11.66
N TYR A 27 10.76 -0.68 10.79
CA TYR A 27 11.63 -1.83 11.07
C TYR A 27 12.99 -1.65 10.36
N ASN A 28 14.00 -2.46 10.65
CA ASN A 28 15.32 -2.35 10.01
C ASN A 28 15.94 -3.69 9.59
N ASP A 29 15.12 -4.70 9.31
CA ASP A 29 15.62 -6.00 8.86
C ASP A 29 15.66 -6.11 7.34
N ALA A 30 16.44 -7.06 6.82
CA ALA A 30 16.58 -7.30 5.40
C ALA A 30 17.02 -8.73 5.05
N GLY A 31 16.74 -9.12 3.81
CA GLY A 31 17.09 -10.41 3.22
C GLY A 31 15.89 -11.18 2.72
N GLU A 32 14.70 -10.94 3.27
CA GLU A 32 13.48 -11.69 2.94
C GLU A 32 12.30 -10.75 2.61
N ALA A 33 11.71 -10.94 1.43
CA ALA A 33 10.66 -10.07 0.90
C ALA A 33 9.30 -10.19 1.60
N HIS A 34 9.12 -11.25 2.40
CA HIS A 34 7.85 -11.57 3.07
C HIS A 34 7.85 -11.37 4.58
N SER A 35 9.03 -11.20 5.21
CA SER A 35 9.16 -11.19 6.67
C SER A 35 10.06 -10.08 7.22
N CYS A 36 10.93 -9.48 6.40
CA CYS A 36 11.83 -8.42 6.86
C CYS A 36 11.19 -7.02 6.83
N GLY A 37 9.86 -6.91 6.82
CA GLY A 37 9.15 -5.63 6.85
C GLY A 37 8.41 -5.38 8.15
N PRO A 38 8.11 -4.11 8.48
CA PRO A 38 7.40 -3.76 9.73
C PRO A 38 5.97 -4.31 9.78
N MET A 39 5.36 -4.63 8.64
CA MET A 39 3.97 -5.08 8.59
C MET A 39 3.70 -6.06 7.45
N LEU A 40 3.04 -7.16 7.80
CA LEU A 40 2.38 -8.09 6.90
C LEU A 40 0.87 -7.92 7.05
N VAL A 41 0.17 -7.64 5.96
CA VAL A 41 -1.29 -7.54 5.91
C VAL A 41 -1.84 -8.80 5.24
N ASN A 42 -2.64 -9.55 6.00
CA ASN A 42 -3.25 -10.81 5.55
C ASN A 42 -4.72 -10.91 6.04
N ALA A 43 -5.41 -9.77 6.13
CA ALA A 43 -6.78 -9.67 6.61
C ALA A 43 -7.58 -8.75 5.69
N GLU A 44 -8.61 -9.29 5.04
CA GLU A 44 -9.40 -8.56 4.05
C GLU A 44 -9.94 -7.24 4.61
N TYR A 45 -10.17 -6.29 3.70
CA TYR A 45 -10.73 -4.98 4.03
C TYR A 45 -9.86 -4.10 4.92
N PHE A 46 -8.55 -4.31 4.84
CA PHE A 46 -7.59 -3.48 5.55
C PHE A 46 -7.63 -2.03 5.03
N VAL A 47 -7.66 -1.07 5.95
CA VAL A 47 -7.61 0.36 5.60
C VAL A 47 -6.53 1.05 6.42
N ALA A 48 -5.68 1.85 5.77
CA ALA A 48 -4.74 2.74 6.42
C ALA A 48 -4.84 4.15 5.84
N ILE A 49 -4.77 5.15 6.73
CA ILE A 49 -4.89 6.56 6.38
C ILE A 49 -3.78 7.34 7.08
N ASN A 50 -3.02 8.14 6.35
CA ASN A 50 -1.95 9.00 6.88
C ASN A 50 -0.94 8.26 7.77
N VAL A 51 -0.50 7.06 7.35
CA VAL A 51 0.53 6.27 8.03
C VAL A 51 1.77 6.15 7.15
N THR A 52 2.95 6.30 7.74
CA THR A 52 4.21 5.94 7.10
C THR A 52 4.64 4.54 7.50
N PHE A 53 4.82 3.66 6.51
CA PHE A 53 5.48 2.37 6.64
C PHE A 53 6.90 2.52 6.14
N LYS A 54 7.88 2.24 7.01
CA LYS A 54 9.29 2.47 6.70
C LYS A 54 10.13 1.24 7.04
N ASN A 55 10.96 0.82 6.08
CA ASN A 55 12.11 -0.02 6.40
C ASN A 55 13.39 0.84 6.29
N SER A 56 14.14 0.92 7.39
CA SER A 56 15.33 1.77 7.48
C SER A 56 16.64 1.05 7.16
N TYR A 57 16.62 -0.23 6.76
CA TYR A 57 17.85 -1.03 6.57
C TYR A 57 18.87 -0.37 5.63
N ASN A 58 18.42 0.13 4.48
CA ASN A 58 19.28 0.78 3.47
C ASN A 58 19.09 2.31 3.41
N ASN A 59 18.45 2.91 4.40
CA ASN A 59 18.25 4.37 4.45
C ASN A 59 19.45 5.03 5.14
N ILE A 60 20.58 5.02 4.43
CA ILE A 60 21.85 5.61 4.86
C ILE A 60 21.69 7.14 4.85
N THR A 61 22.43 7.84 5.71
CA THR A 61 22.48 9.31 5.87
C THR A 61 22.87 10.12 4.62
N SER A 62 22.94 9.48 3.45
CA SER A 62 23.29 10.07 2.16
C SER A 62 22.09 10.09 1.21
N SER A 63 22.10 11.05 0.28
CA SER A 63 21.14 11.14 -0.81
C SER A 63 21.13 9.89 -1.70
N LEU A 64 22.24 9.14 -1.76
CA LEU A 64 22.44 8.00 -2.66
C LEU A 64 22.74 6.70 -1.89
N VAL A 65 22.26 5.57 -2.42
CA VAL A 65 22.46 4.23 -1.85
C VAL A 65 23.49 3.44 -2.65
N PRO A 66 24.58 2.93 -2.03
CA PRO A 66 25.52 2.04 -2.71
C PRO A 66 24.86 0.71 -3.07
N TYR A 67 24.83 0.35 -4.36
CA TYR A 67 24.15 -0.86 -4.84
C TYR A 67 24.64 -2.15 -4.14
N LYS A 68 25.93 -2.22 -3.81
CA LYS A 68 26.54 -3.38 -3.12
C LYS A 68 25.99 -3.63 -1.71
N GLU A 69 25.40 -2.60 -1.10
CA GLU A 69 24.84 -2.67 0.25
C GLU A 69 23.33 -2.94 0.24
N VAL A 70 22.68 -2.82 -0.92
CA VAL A 70 21.23 -3.00 -1.05
C VAL A 70 20.86 -4.46 -0.79
N LYS A 71 19.89 -4.65 0.08
CA LYS A 71 19.21 -5.93 0.29
C LYS A 71 17.70 -5.72 0.23
N VAL A 72 16.99 -6.79 -0.06
CA VAL A 72 15.53 -6.84 0.02
C VAL A 72 15.07 -6.43 1.42
N ALA A 73 14.27 -5.37 1.52
CA ALA A 73 13.89 -4.77 2.79
C ALA A 73 12.48 -4.16 2.67
N PRO A 74 11.40 -4.95 2.63
CA PRO A 74 10.07 -4.43 2.38
C PRO A 74 9.61 -3.47 3.47
N SER A 75 8.88 -2.41 3.10
CA SER A 75 8.22 -1.51 4.06
C SER A 75 6.83 -2.02 4.43
N ILE A 76 6.20 -2.82 3.58
CA ILE A 76 4.93 -3.50 3.85
C ILE A 76 4.81 -4.71 2.92
N VAL A 77 4.12 -5.74 3.40
CA VAL A 77 3.80 -6.94 2.63
C VAL A 77 2.28 -7.13 2.57
N LEU A 78 1.71 -7.10 1.37
CA LEU A 78 0.28 -7.23 1.13
C LEU A 78 -0.04 -8.61 0.55
N MET A 79 -0.61 -9.46 1.39
CA MET A 79 -1.11 -10.78 1.01
C MET A 79 -2.61 -10.86 1.31
N VAL A 80 -3.37 -9.94 0.74
CA VAL A 80 -4.72 -9.63 1.22
C VAL A 80 -5.60 -9.18 0.07
N ASP A 81 -6.89 -9.52 0.08
CA ASP A 81 -7.85 -8.88 -0.84
C ASP A 81 -8.46 -7.63 -0.19
N LYS A 82 -8.71 -6.59 -0.99
CA LYS A 82 -9.47 -5.40 -0.58
C LYS A 82 -8.74 -4.50 0.44
N ALA A 83 -7.48 -4.16 0.19
CA ALA A 83 -6.77 -3.18 1.01
C ALA A 83 -6.80 -1.78 0.41
N TRP A 84 -7.04 -0.76 1.24
CA TRP A 84 -7.09 0.63 0.81
C TRP A 84 -6.21 1.56 1.65
N PHE A 85 -5.41 2.36 0.96
CA PHE A 85 -4.45 3.28 1.53
C PHE A 85 -4.73 4.70 1.04
N TYR A 86 -4.86 5.66 1.97
CA TYR A 86 -5.05 7.08 1.64
C TYR A 86 -4.03 7.96 2.36
N GLY A 87 -3.24 8.74 1.63
CA GLY A 87 -2.25 9.64 2.25
C GLY A 87 -1.10 8.92 2.95
N CYS A 88 -0.91 7.62 2.69
CA CYS A 88 0.15 6.82 3.33
C CYS A 88 1.50 7.02 2.63
N SER A 89 2.58 6.75 3.35
CA SER A 89 3.93 6.73 2.79
C SER A 89 4.55 5.33 2.93
N PHE A 90 5.27 4.87 1.91
CA PHE A 90 5.98 3.59 1.88
C PHE A 90 7.43 3.86 1.51
N ILE A 91 8.35 3.58 2.42
CA ILE A 91 9.75 4.02 2.30
C ILE A 91 10.69 2.85 2.52
N SER A 92 11.44 2.48 1.48
CA SER A 92 12.59 1.57 1.52
C SER A 92 13.42 1.73 0.24
N VAL A 93 14.26 0.75 -0.11
CA VAL A 93 15.14 0.78 -1.30
C VAL A 93 14.82 -0.37 -2.26
N GLN A 94 14.93 -1.62 -1.81
CA GLN A 94 14.55 -2.78 -2.62
C GLN A 94 13.28 -3.42 -2.05
N ASP A 95 12.35 -3.73 -2.95
CA ASP A 95 11.07 -4.38 -2.64
C ASP A 95 10.21 -3.58 -1.65
N THR A 96 10.24 -2.24 -1.71
CA THR A 96 9.55 -1.35 -0.76
C THR A 96 8.09 -1.73 -0.52
N LEU A 97 7.32 -1.91 -1.58
CA LEU A 97 5.92 -2.29 -1.54
C LEU A 97 5.77 -3.67 -2.17
N THR A 98 5.69 -4.69 -1.33
CA THR A 98 5.36 -6.06 -1.74
C THR A 98 3.84 -6.15 -1.93
N ASP A 99 3.37 -5.74 -3.11
CA ASP A 99 1.98 -5.81 -3.58
C ASP A 99 1.71 -7.22 -4.17
N PHE A 100 1.70 -8.23 -3.29
CA PHE A 100 1.86 -9.62 -3.67
C PHE A 100 0.63 -10.22 -4.34
N VAL A 101 -0.55 -10.09 -3.73
CA VAL A 101 -1.80 -10.68 -4.24
C VAL A 101 -3.01 -9.94 -3.69
N GLY A 102 -4.09 -9.93 -4.47
CA GLY A 102 -5.38 -9.34 -4.11
C GLY A 102 -5.59 -7.96 -4.73
N ARG A 103 -6.69 -7.30 -4.35
CA ARG A 103 -7.10 -6.01 -4.91
C ARG A 103 -6.76 -4.87 -3.98
N HIS A 104 -6.02 -3.89 -4.48
CA HIS A 104 -5.56 -2.77 -3.66
C HIS A 104 -5.83 -1.43 -4.31
N TYR A 105 -6.08 -0.44 -3.46
CA TYR A 105 -6.21 0.96 -3.88
C TYR A 105 -5.27 1.83 -3.06
N PHE A 106 -4.41 2.58 -3.73
CA PHE A 106 -3.51 3.56 -3.12
C PHE A 106 -3.88 4.93 -3.66
N LYS A 107 -4.26 5.86 -2.80
CA LYS A 107 -4.69 7.19 -3.22
C LYS A 107 -3.96 8.28 -2.45
N ASN A 108 -3.39 9.25 -3.17
CA ASN A 108 -2.60 10.33 -2.59
C ASN A 108 -1.42 9.81 -1.74
N CYS A 109 -0.85 8.66 -2.08
CA CYS A 109 0.25 8.06 -1.33
C CYS A 109 1.62 8.51 -1.84
N TYR A 110 2.65 8.37 -1.01
CA TYR A 110 4.05 8.51 -1.39
C TYR A 110 4.72 7.13 -1.37
N ILE A 111 5.40 6.74 -2.43
CA ILE A 111 6.11 5.46 -2.51
C ILE A 111 7.54 5.72 -2.97
N GLU A 112 8.52 5.34 -2.15
CA GLU A 112 9.95 5.56 -2.40
C GLU A 112 10.72 4.24 -2.50
N GLY A 113 11.57 4.14 -3.51
CA GLY A 113 12.53 3.04 -3.62
C GLY A 113 13.36 3.12 -4.89
N ALA A 114 14.15 2.07 -5.12
CA ALA A 114 15.10 1.99 -6.22
C ALA A 114 14.98 0.67 -7.01
N ILE A 115 14.96 -0.49 -6.37
CA ILE A 115 14.95 -1.80 -7.06
C ILE A 115 13.62 -2.49 -6.83
N ASP A 116 12.90 -2.79 -7.91
CA ASP A 116 11.62 -3.52 -7.88
C ASP A 116 10.67 -3.01 -6.79
N PHE A 117 10.68 -1.70 -6.56
CA PHE A 117 10.17 -1.20 -5.28
C PHE A 117 8.63 -1.21 -5.20
N ILE A 118 7.95 -1.49 -6.31
CA ILE A 118 6.56 -1.92 -6.36
C ILE A 118 6.51 -3.25 -7.13
N TRP A 119 6.33 -4.36 -6.43
CA TRP A 119 6.42 -5.69 -7.04
C TRP A 119 5.37 -6.66 -6.51
N GLY A 120 5.12 -7.72 -7.30
CA GLY A 120 4.17 -8.78 -6.97
C GLY A 120 3.08 -8.95 -8.03
N GLY A 121 2.01 -9.66 -7.67
CA GLY A 121 0.88 -10.03 -8.54
C GLY A 121 -0.43 -9.35 -8.15
N GLY A 122 -0.40 -8.23 -7.44
CA GLY A 122 -1.59 -7.47 -7.08
C GLY A 122 -2.39 -6.95 -8.28
N GLN A 123 -3.69 -6.75 -8.06
CA GLN A 123 -4.59 -6.02 -8.94
C GLN A 123 -4.85 -4.65 -8.34
N SER A 124 -4.06 -3.65 -8.76
CA SER A 124 -3.89 -2.43 -7.97
C SER A 124 -4.00 -1.16 -8.79
N ILE A 125 -4.67 -0.15 -8.22
CA ILE A 125 -4.64 1.22 -8.72
C ILE A 125 -3.86 2.10 -7.74
N TYR A 126 -2.88 2.81 -8.29
CA TYR A 126 -2.13 3.89 -7.66
C TYR A 126 -2.65 5.19 -8.26
N GLU A 127 -3.46 5.94 -7.51
CA GLU A 127 -4.09 7.18 -7.98
C GLU A 127 -3.54 8.41 -7.27
N LYS A 128 -3.07 9.39 -8.05
CA LYS A 128 -2.51 10.65 -7.52
C LYS A 128 -1.36 10.43 -6.53
N CYS A 129 -0.62 9.33 -6.72
CA CYS A 129 0.53 9.02 -5.88
C CYS A 129 1.79 9.76 -6.39
N VAL A 130 2.70 10.03 -5.47
CA VAL A 130 4.08 10.38 -5.80
C VAL A 130 4.91 9.12 -5.77
N ILE A 131 5.56 8.82 -6.89
CA ILE A 131 6.49 7.70 -7.04
C ILE A 131 7.89 8.30 -7.04
N TYR A 132 8.63 8.11 -5.94
CA TYR A 132 9.95 8.69 -5.75
C TYR A 132 11.06 7.67 -6.04
N VAL A 133 11.82 7.90 -7.10
CA VAL A 133 12.96 7.08 -7.51
C VAL A 133 14.19 7.49 -6.71
N LYS A 134 14.62 6.61 -5.79
CA LYS A 134 15.81 6.80 -4.97
C LYS A 134 17.07 6.48 -5.77
N GLY A 135 18.06 7.36 -5.69
CA GLY A 135 19.33 7.22 -6.39
C GLY A 135 20.22 6.11 -5.86
N MET A 136 20.81 5.34 -6.78
CA MET A 136 21.78 4.30 -6.48
C MET A 136 23.12 4.53 -7.20
N THR A 137 24.22 4.16 -6.56
CA THR A 137 25.58 4.23 -7.11
C THR A 137 26.19 2.84 -7.30
N ARG A 138 27.08 2.68 -8.30
CA ARG A 138 27.80 1.40 -8.55
C ARG A 138 28.74 0.98 -7.41
N ASN A 139 29.37 1.94 -6.75
CA ASN A 139 30.34 1.75 -5.66
C ASN A 139 29.93 2.58 -4.43
N GLU A 140 30.79 2.62 -3.41
CA GLU A 140 30.77 3.64 -2.35
C GLU A 140 30.63 5.04 -2.95
N MET A 141 30.16 6.00 -2.15
CA MET A 141 29.74 7.34 -2.56
C MET A 141 30.84 8.12 -3.28
N VAL A 142 31.04 7.85 -4.57
CA VAL A 142 31.90 8.66 -5.43
C VAL A 142 31.03 9.80 -5.94
N GLU A 143 31.32 11.00 -5.47
CA GLU A 143 30.80 12.25 -6.02
C GLU A 143 31.08 12.26 -7.54
N GLY A 144 30.02 12.31 -8.36
CA GLY A 144 30.12 12.25 -9.82
C GLY A 144 30.09 10.83 -10.44
N GLY A 145 29.86 9.77 -9.65
CA GLY A 145 29.67 8.41 -10.18
C GLY A 145 28.36 8.27 -10.99
N ALA A 146 28.40 7.53 -12.09
CA ALA A 146 27.21 7.24 -12.90
C ALA A 146 26.14 6.52 -12.06
N MET A 147 24.92 7.06 -12.08
CA MET A 147 23.78 6.46 -11.39
C MET A 147 23.43 5.09 -11.98
N LEU A 148 23.14 4.12 -11.12
CA LEU A 148 22.60 2.85 -11.57
C LEU A 148 21.08 2.96 -11.75
N PRO A 149 20.54 2.54 -12.90
CA PRO A 149 19.10 2.48 -13.07
C PRO A 149 18.50 1.40 -12.19
N GLY A 150 17.48 1.80 -11.44
CA GLY A 150 16.56 0.93 -10.73
C GLY A 150 15.37 0.51 -11.59
N PHE A 151 14.35 -0.06 -10.95
CA PHE A 151 13.10 -0.48 -11.58
C PHE A 151 11.93 -0.06 -10.69
N ILE A 152 11.01 0.72 -11.23
CA ILE A 152 9.82 1.14 -10.48
C ILE A 152 8.92 -0.05 -10.21
N THR A 153 8.68 -0.87 -11.23
CA THR A 153 7.77 -2.01 -11.13
C THR A 153 8.42 -3.34 -11.48
N ALA A 154 8.01 -4.39 -10.79
CA ALA A 154 8.28 -5.78 -11.16
C ALA A 154 6.98 -6.60 -11.02
N GLN A 155 6.08 -6.43 -11.99
CA GLN A 155 4.75 -7.02 -11.94
C GLN A 155 4.78 -8.48 -12.42
N GLY A 156 4.14 -9.37 -11.65
CA GLY A 156 4.27 -10.82 -11.72
C GLY A 156 3.06 -11.59 -12.27
N ARG A 157 2.25 -11.00 -13.14
CA ARG A 157 1.11 -11.67 -13.79
C ARG A 157 1.56 -12.88 -14.60
N GLN A 158 0.88 -14.01 -14.41
CA GLN A 158 1.33 -15.30 -14.94
C GLN A 158 0.58 -15.81 -16.17
N SER A 159 -0.61 -15.29 -16.48
CA SER A 159 -1.41 -15.73 -17.63
C SER A 159 -2.32 -14.62 -18.17
N GLU A 160 -2.91 -14.84 -19.35
CA GLU A 160 -3.88 -13.91 -19.93
C GLU A 160 -5.17 -13.82 -19.11
N GLN A 161 -5.59 -14.92 -18.47
CA GLN A 161 -6.82 -15.00 -17.68
C GLN A 161 -6.65 -14.34 -16.30
N ASP A 162 -5.42 -14.17 -15.84
CA ASP A 162 -5.13 -13.46 -14.61
C ASP A 162 -5.52 -11.97 -14.74
N THR A 163 -6.29 -11.48 -13.78
CA THR A 163 -6.81 -10.12 -13.75
C THR A 163 -5.85 -9.12 -13.09
N SER A 164 -4.75 -9.58 -12.51
CA SER A 164 -3.71 -8.75 -11.87
C SER A 164 -3.11 -7.71 -12.81
N GLY A 165 -2.51 -6.66 -12.25
CA GLY A 165 -2.12 -5.48 -13.00
C GLY A 165 -1.83 -4.31 -12.09
N PHE A 166 -0.81 -3.52 -12.43
CA PHE A 166 -0.54 -2.25 -11.75
C PHE A 166 -0.95 -1.09 -12.65
N VAL A 167 -1.82 -0.21 -12.16
CA VAL A 167 -2.28 0.97 -12.89
C VAL A 167 -1.90 2.23 -12.11
N PHE A 168 -1.02 3.03 -12.68
CA PHE A 168 -0.60 4.33 -12.16
C PHE A 168 -1.41 5.42 -12.86
N LYS A 169 -2.32 6.05 -12.14
CA LYS A 169 -3.29 7.00 -12.66
C LYS A 169 -3.07 8.38 -12.03
N TYR A 170 -2.81 9.38 -12.86
CA TYR A 170 -2.56 10.76 -12.39
C TYR A 170 -1.41 10.88 -11.39
N CYS A 171 -0.43 9.98 -11.46
CA CYS A 171 0.73 9.99 -10.56
C CYS A 171 1.78 11.02 -11.02
N ALA A 172 2.74 11.27 -10.15
CA ALA A 172 3.98 11.96 -10.49
C ALA A 172 5.18 11.07 -10.19
N ILE A 173 5.96 10.73 -11.22
CA ILE A 173 7.24 10.04 -11.08
C ILE A 173 8.34 11.10 -11.07
N LYS A 174 9.09 11.14 -9.98
CA LYS A 174 10.23 12.04 -9.76
C LYS A 174 11.24 11.37 -8.84
N GLY A 175 12.36 12.01 -8.57
CA GLY A 175 13.35 11.45 -7.67
C GLY A 175 14.73 12.08 -7.88
N ASP A 176 15.68 11.59 -7.11
CA ASP A 176 17.10 11.88 -7.27
C ASP A 176 17.82 10.75 -8.04
N GLY A 177 17.12 9.66 -8.38
CA GLY A 177 17.66 8.50 -9.07
C GLY A 177 17.41 8.42 -10.57
N THR A 178 17.74 7.26 -11.12
CA THR A 178 17.35 6.87 -12.48
C THR A 178 16.73 5.48 -12.45
N ALA A 179 15.73 5.22 -13.29
CA ALA A 179 15.02 3.94 -13.31
C ALA A 179 14.36 3.63 -14.65
N PHE A 180 14.15 2.34 -14.88
CA PHE A 180 13.13 1.86 -15.80
C PHE A 180 11.74 1.99 -15.16
N LEU A 181 10.70 2.15 -15.98
CA LEU A 181 9.30 2.05 -15.58
C LEU A 181 8.98 0.68 -14.97
N GLY A 182 9.67 -0.36 -15.42
CA GLY A 182 9.63 -1.65 -14.79
C GLY A 182 10.33 -2.74 -15.57
N ARG A 183 10.28 -3.93 -15.00
CA ARG A 183 10.72 -5.17 -15.64
C ARG A 183 9.73 -6.31 -15.46
N ALA A 184 9.63 -7.15 -16.49
CA ALA A 184 8.65 -8.24 -16.52
C ALA A 184 9.07 -9.40 -15.59
N TYR A 185 8.64 -9.36 -14.32
CA TYR A 185 8.92 -10.44 -13.36
C TYR A 185 8.33 -11.79 -13.79
N ARG A 186 7.24 -11.77 -14.57
CA ARG A 186 6.61 -12.94 -15.21
C ARG A 186 6.16 -12.60 -16.63
N GLY A 187 5.97 -13.62 -17.46
CA GLY A 187 5.74 -13.47 -18.92
C GLY A 187 4.47 -12.73 -19.34
N TYR A 188 3.49 -12.54 -18.44
CA TYR A 188 2.24 -11.82 -18.75
C TYR A 188 2.12 -10.49 -18.00
N SER A 189 3.27 -9.94 -17.57
CA SER A 189 3.38 -8.71 -16.80
C SER A 189 2.52 -7.59 -17.38
N ARG A 190 1.76 -6.91 -16.52
CA ARG A 190 0.85 -5.83 -16.94
C ARG A 190 0.98 -4.60 -16.04
N VAL A 191 1.49 -3.52 -16.63
CA VAL A 191 1.64 -2.23 -15.98
C VAL A 191 1.14 -1.13 -16.91
N VAL A 192 0.35 -0.19 -16.39
CA VAL A 192 -0.23 0.93 -17.14
C VAL A 192 0.10 2.23 -16.44
N PHE A 193 0.69 3.18 -17.16
CA PHE A 193 0.85 4.56 -16.72
C PHE A 193 -0.14 5.45 -17.49
N TYR A 194 -1.20 5.91 -16.82
CA TYR A 194 -2.25 6.74 -17.39
C TYR A 194 -2.18 8.17 -16.85
N ALA A 195 -2.02 9.14 -17.75
CA ALA A 195 -1.95 10.56 -17.42
C ALA A 195 -0.97 10.86 -16.24
N THR A 196 0.14 10.13 -16.20
CA THR A 196 1.17 10.23 -15.16
C THR A 196 2.31 11.09 -15.68
N SER A 197 2.70 12.11 -14.92
CA SER A 197 3.85 12.96 -15.27
C SER A 197 5.15 12.24 -14.88
N MET A 198 6.14 12.23 -15.77
CA MET A 198 7.45 11.60 -15.53
C MET A 198 8.54 12.64 -15.70
N SER A 199 9.40 12.83 -14.68
CA SER A 199 10.60 13.65 -14.83
C SER A 199 11.71 12.90 -15.58
N ASN A 200 12.88 13.53 -15.73
CA ASN A 200 14.06 12.95 -16.37
C ASN A 200 14.73 11.78 -15.61
N VAL A 201 14.06 11.21 -14.60
CA VAL A 201 14.54 10.01 -13.90
C VAL A 201 14.34 8.74 -14.72
N ILE A 202 13.41 8.74 -15.70
CA ILE A 202 13.13 7.58 -16.53
C ILE A 202 14.18 7.44 -17.64
N VAL A 203 14.80 6.27 -17.74
CA VAL A 203 15.73 5.96 -18.83
C VAL A 203 14.99 5.92 -20.18
N PRO A 204 15.59 6.34 -21.30
CA PRO A 204 14.93 6.38 -22.61
C PRO A 204 14.37 5.03 -23.08
N GLN A 205 14.96 3.92 -22.64
CA GLN A 205 14.51 2.57 -22.95
C GLN A 205 13.13 2.25 -22.35
N GLY A 206 12.75 2.89 -21.25
CA GLY A 206 11.47 2.69 -20.57
C GLY A 206 11.35 1.37 -19.80
N TRP A 207 11.57 0.23 -20.44
CA TRP A 207 11.26 -1.10 -19.90
C TRP A 207 12.39 -2.12 -20.09
N ASP A 208 12.38 -3.19 -19.29
CA ASP A 208 13.29 -4.34 -19.40
C ASP A 208 12.51 -5.67 -19.36
N ALA A 209 12.82 -6.60 -20.27
CA ALA A 209 12.07 -7.87 -20.39
C ALA A 209 12.42 -8.90 -19.32
N TRP A 210 13.43 -8.61 -18.50
CA TRP A 210 14.06 -9.51 -17.56
C TRP A 210 14.47 -10.84 -18.21
N LEU A 211 13.85 -11.95 -17.80
CA LEU A 211 14.12 -13.30 -18.32
C LEU A 211 13.26 -13.64 -19.55
N ASN A 212 12.33 -12.77 -19.95
CA ASN A 212 11.38 -13.00 -21.06
C ASN A 212 11.87 -12.35 -22.37
N LYS A 213 13.19 -12.24 -22.56
CA LYS A 213 13.77 -11.66 -23.78
C LYS A 213 13.41 -12.50 -25.00
N GLY A 214 12.89 -11.87 -26.05
CA GLY A 214 12.40 -12.51 -27.27
C GLY A 214 10.92 -12.86 -27.25
N GLU A 215 10.24 -12.74 -26.10
CA GLU A 215 8.81 -13.03 -25.92
C GLU A 215 8.00 -11.74 -25.69
N GLU A 216 8.61 -10.58 -25.93
CA GLU A 216 7.96 -9.30 -25.68
C GLU A 216 6.84 -9.08 -26.71
N ALA A 217 5.60 -8.96 -26.22
CA ALA A 217 4.62 -8.21 -26.99
C ALA A 217 5.18 -6.81 -27.23
N ALA A 218 4.94 -6.22 -28.41
CA ALA A 218 5.39 -4.87 -28.71
C ALA A 218 5.12 -3.97 -27.48
N TRP A 219 6.18 -3.34 -26.97
CA TRP A 219 6.18 -2.60 -25.69
C TRP A 219 5.04 -1.58 -25.57
N GLU A 220 4.56 -1.14 -26.73
CA GLU A 220 3.33 -0.38 -26.91
C GLU A 220 2.20 -1.31 -27.39
N LYS A 221 1.51 -1.95 -26.44
CA LYS A 221 0.20 -2.50 -26.78
C LYS A 221 -0.76 -1.32 -26.95
N ASN A 222 -1.22 -1.12 -28.18
CA ASN A 222 -2.33 -0.19 -28.45
C ASN A 222 -3.59 -0.72 -27.74
N LEU A 223 -3.85 -0.23 -26.54
CA LEU A 223 -5.07 -0.50 -25.80
C LEU A 223 -6.24 0.19 -26.51
N SER A 224 -7.37 -0.50 -26.64
CA SER A 224 -8.59 0.15 -27.10
C SER A 224 -9.08 1.16 -26.05
N ALA A 225 -9.90 2.14 -26.46
CA ALA A 225 -10.53 3.06 -25.51
C ALA A 225 -11.29 2.30 -24.40
N THR A 226 -11.96 1.20 -24.76
CA THR A 226 -12.65 0.31 -23.82
C THR A 226 -11.70 -0.36 -22.83
N ASP A 227 -10.53 -0.82 -23.28
CA ASP A 227 -9.52 -1.40 -22.39
C ASP A 227 -8.98 -0.37 -21.40
N VAL A 228 -8.72 0.85 -21.89
CA VAL A 228 -8.28 1.96 -21.05
C VAL A 228 -9.35 2.28 -20.01
N ASP A 229 -10.60 2.52 -20.43
CA ASP A 229 -11.72 2.82 -19.53
C ASP A 229 -11.91 1.72 -18.48
N PHE A 230 -11.77 0.46 -18.87
CA PHE A 230 -11.83 -0.68 -17.95
C PHE A 230 -10.70 -0.65 -16.91
N LEU A 231 -9.45 -0.47 -17.34
CA LEU A 231 -8.27 -0.56 -16.47
C LEU A 231 -8.13 0.65 -15.54
N VAL A 232 -8.46 1.86 -16.01
CA VAL A 232 -8.22 3.09 -15.23
C VAL A 232 -9.40 3.48 -14.33
N ASN A 233 -10.56 2.82 -14.45
CA ASN A 233 -11.70 3.08 -13.58
C ASN A 233 -11.70 2.11 -12.39
N PRO A 234 -11.60 2.62 -11.15
CA PRO A 234 -11.63 1.77 -9.96
C PRO A 234 -12.86 0.86 -9.91
N LYS A 235 -14.04 1.34 -10.32
CA LYS A 235 -15.29 0.57 -10.31
C LYS A 235 -15.27 -0.67 -11.21
N THR A 236 -14.51 -0.63 -12.30
CA THR A 236 -14.45 -1.74 -13.25
C THR A 236 -13.23 -2.64 -13.02
N PHE A 237 -12.09 -2.06 -12.65
CA PHE A 237 -10.87 -2.84 -12.50
C PHE A 237 -10.84 -3.54 -11.14
N ILE A 238 -10.85 -2.78 -10.05
CA ILE A 238 -10.63 -3.32 -8.71
C ILE A 238 -11.92 -3.47 -7.89
N ASP A 239 -12.97 -2.70 -8.17
CA ASP A 239 -14.14 -2.52 -7.29
C ASP A 239 -15.47 -3.03 -7.89
N ARG A 240 -15.42 -4.16 -8.62
CA ARG A 240 -16.61 -4.72 -9.30
C ARG A 240 -17.70 -5.20 -8.34
N ASP A 241 -17.32 -5.67 -7.16
CA ASP A 241 -18.20 -6.07 -6.06
C ASP A 241 -18.46 -4.93 -5.06
N SER A 242 -18.09 -3.68 -5.40
CA SER A 242 -18.34 -2.50 -4.56
C SER A 242 -17.75 -2.60 -3.14
N TRP A 243 -16.58 -3.23 -3.00
CA TRP A 243 -15.85 -3.35 -1.74
C TRP A 243 -15.17 -2.05 -1.30
N ILE A 244 -14.87 -1.15 -2.24
CA ILE A 244 -14.46 0.22 -1.93
C ILE A 244 -15.72 0.94 -1.50
N VAL A 245 -16.11 0.66 -0.25
CA VAL A 245 -17.22 1.32 0.43
C VAL A 245 -16.81 2.77 0.63
N THR A 246 -17.72 3.70 0.36
CA THR A 246 -17.62 5.07 0.82
C THR A 246 -17.26 5.04 2.30
N LEU A 247 -16.10 5.57 2.70
CA LEU A 247 -15.88 5.85 4.12
C LEU A 247 -17.11 6.60 4.62
N PRO A 248 -17.58 6.36 5.85
CA PRO A 248 -18.57 7.21 6.49
C PRO A 248 -18.29 8.67 6.12
N TYR A 249 -19.32 9.42 5.70
CA TYR A 249 -19.13 10.81 5.25
C TYR A 249 -18.39 11.65 6.29
N SER A 250 -18.53 11.31 7.58
CA SER A 250 -17.75 11.86 8.70
C SER A 250 -16.24 11.68 8.53
N LEU A 251 -15.78 10.50 8.11
CA LEU A 251 -14.38 10.27 7.77
C LEU A 251 -14.00 11.05 6.51
N VAL A 252 -14.76 11.00 5.42
CA VAL A 252 -14.44 11.77 4.18
C VAL A 252 -14.32 13.29 4.45
N SER A 253 -15.19 13.84 5.30
CA SER A 253 -15.24 15.27 5.64
C SER A 253 -14.06 15.76 6.49
N LEU A 254 -13.44 14.87 7.28
CA LEU A 254 -12.21 15.15 8.03
C LEU A 254 -10.98 15.26 7.11
N TYR A 255 -11.06 14.74 5.87
CA TYR A 255 -9.90 14.56 4.98
C TYR A 255 -9.98 15.36 3.66
N SER A 256 -10.93 16.28 3.50
CA SER A 256 -10.92 17.27 2.40
C SER A 256 -10.07 18.50 2.79
N PRO A 257 -9.11 18.95 1.96
CA PRO A 257 -8.30 20.15 2.24
C PRO A 257 -9.12 21.43 2.46
N SER A 258 -10.37 21.46 2.00
CA SER A 258 -11.26 22.62 2.08
C SER A 258 -12.05 22.75 3.39
N SER A 259 -12.02 21.77 4.30
CA SER A 259 -12.91 21.74 5.48
C SER A 259 -12.26 22.10 6.82
N ILE A 260 -10.99 22.49 6.87
CA ILE A 260 -10.33 22.91 8.13
C ILE A 260 -10.77 24.31 8.61
N GLN A 261 -11.67 25.00 7.91
CA GLN A 261 -12.08 26.36 8.31
C GLN A 261 -13.38 26.47 9.11
N TYR A 262 -14.08 25.37 9.44
CA TYR A 262 -15.40 25.47 10.12
C TYR A 262 -15.71 24.54 11.29
N ALA A 263 -14.79 23.67 11.72
CA ALA A 263 -15.01 22.83 12.91
C ALA A 263 -14.36 23.43 14.18
N ILE A 264 -14.59 24.73 14.42
CA ILE A 264 -14.45 25.31 15.76
C ILE A 264 -15.87 25.58 16.25
N HIS A 265 -16.20 24.98 17.40
CA HIS A 265 -17.45 25.06 18.18
C HIS A 265 -18.47 23.93 17.98
N ASN A 266 -18.56 23.13 19.07
CA ASN A 266 -19.72 22.33 19.50
C ASN A 266 -19.99 21.03 18.73
N LEU A 267 -19.80 19.88 19.37
CA LEU A 267 -20.90 19.08 19.95
C LEU A 267 -20.36 17.73 20.53
N TYR A 268 -20.37 17.67 21.86
CA TYR A 268 -20.57 16.52 22.76
C TYR A 268 -19.71 15.25 22.65
N PHE A 269 -18.72 15.20 23.55
CA PHE A 269 -18.29 13.98 24.25
C PHE A 269 -19.51 13.21 24.82
N LEU A 270 -19.73 11.97 24.39
CA LEU A 270 -20.58 11.04 25.11
C LEU A 270 -19.73 9.85 25.61
N ARG A 271 -19.33 9.96 26.88
CA ARG A 271 -18.87 8.82 27.70
C ARG A 271 -20.08 7.90 27.94
N ILE A 272 -20.00 6.63 27.55
CA ILE A 272 -20.82 5.58 28.17
C ILE A 272 -19.87 4.50 28.69
N THR A 273 -20.01 4.23 29.98
CA THR A 273 -19.29 3.21 30.74
C THR A 273 -20.33 2.25 31.33
N LEU A 274 -20.07 0.95 31.14
CA LEU A 274 -20.55 -0.23 31.89
C LEU A 274 -22.03 -0.67 31.77
N ILE A 275 -22.27 -1.95 31.40
CA ILE A 275 -22.69 -3.10 32.26
C ILE A 275 -22.89 -4.37 31.39
N GLY A 276 -22.63 -5.57 31.95
CA GLY A 276 -22.51 -6.88 31.28
C GLY A 276 -23.71 -7.37 30.44
N VAL A 277 -23.55 -8.43 29.63
CA VAL A 277 -23.69 -9.83 30.09
C VAL A 277 -22.75 -10.76 29.30
N LEU A 278 -21.95 -11.53 30.04
CA LEU A 278 -21.30 -12.76 29.61
C LEU A 278 -22.34 -13.82 29.21
N ARG A 279 -22.26 -14.38 27.99
CA ARG A 279 -22.54 -15.82 27.78
C ARG A 279 -21.93 -16.35 26.48
N LYS A 280 -20.91 -17.19 26.67
CA LYS A 280 -20.31 -18.18 25.74
C LYS A 280 -19.72 -17.65 24.42
N ILE A 281 -18.49 -17.14 24.49
CA ILE A 281 -17.50 -17.31 23.41
C ILE A 281 -16.24 -17.88 24.05
N ASN A 282 -15.68 -18.95 23.46
CA ASN A 282 -14.55 -19.71 23.96
C ASN A 282 -13.37 -18.80 24.39
N CYS A 283 -13.05 -18.80 25.68
CA CYS A 283 -12.04 -17.97 26.34
C CYS A 283 -10.60 -18.14 25.82
N PHE A 284 -10.33 -19.08 24.91
CA PHE A 284 -8.97 -19.39 24.46
C PHE A 284 -8.38 -18.37 23.48
N ILE A 285 -9.21 -17.70 22.68
CA ILE A 285 -8.75 -16.72 21.68
C ILE A 285 -8.49 -15.35 22.33
N LEU A 286 -9.36 -14.93 23.26
CA LEU A 286 -9.18 -13.65 23.98
C LEU A 286 -7.95 -13.65 24.90
N ILE A 287 -7.59 -14.76 25.53
CA ILE A 287 -6.44 -14.82 26.44
C ILE A 287 -5.11 -14.63 25.70
N ASN A 288 -4.97 -15.14 24.48
CA ASN A 288 -3.74 -14.98 23.69
C ASN A 288 -3.59 -13.56 23.13
N VAL A 289 -4.71 -12.94 22.72
CA VAL A 289 -4.74 -11.53 22.33
C VAL A 289 -4.39 -10.63 23.53
N PHE A 290 -4.95 -10.90 24.72
CA PHE A 290 -4.63 -10.15 25.93
C PHE A 290 -3.19 -10.36 26.43
N LYS A 291 -2.61 -11.56 26.30
CA LYS A 291 -1.19 -11.82 26.66
C LYS A 291 -0.22 -11.12 25.70
N PHE A 292 -0.56 -11.03 24.42
CA PHE A 292 0.21 -10.26 23.45
C PHE A 292 0.14 -8.75 23.74
N LEU A 293 -1.06 -8.25 24.07
CA LEU A 293 -1.28 -6.84 24.42
C LEU A 293 -0.66 -6.43 25.77
N TYR A 294 -0.61 -7.32 26.77
CA TYR A 294 0.02 -7.04 28.07
C TYR A 294 1.55 -6.87 27.95
N LYS A 295 2.18 -7.54 26.97
CA LYS A 295 3.63 -7.44 26.75
C LYS A 295 4.03 -6.15 26.02
N LEU A 296 3.11 -5.54 25.27
CA LEU A 296 3.28 -4.25 24.59
C LEU A 296 3.09 -3.04 25.53
N ASN A 297 2.43 -3.23 26.68
CA ASN A 297 2.00 -2.14 27.56
C ASN A 297 3.09 -1.60 28.52
N LYS A 298 4.38 -1.73 28.17
CA LYS A 298 5.49 -1.07 28.90
C LYS A 298 6.07 0.16 28.18
N CYS A 299 5.61 0.48 26.97
CA CYS A 299 6.01 1.70 26.27
C CYS A 299 4.76 2.42 25.73
N ASN A 300 4.27 3.39 26.50
CA ASN A 300 3.32 4.47 26.16
C ASN A 300 2.16 4.19 25.17
N LEU A 301 0.95 4.15 25.76
CA LEU A 301 -0.39 4.41 25.21
C LEU A 301 -0.66 4.05 23.72
N MET A 302 -1.17 2.83 23.52
CA MET A 302 -1.85 2.41 22.29
C MET A 302 -3.34 2.17 22.60
N TYR A 303 -4.24 2.98 22.03
CA TYR A 303 -5.68 2.72 22.10
C TYR A 303 -6.11 1.92 20.86
N LEU A 304 -6.29 0.61 21.03
CA LEU A 304 -6.93 -0.25 20.03
C LEU A 304 -8.46 -0.11 20.17
N THR A 305 -9.13 0.53 19.21
CA THR A 305 -10.59 0.58 19.16
C THR A 305 -11.09 -0.51 18.21
N ILE A 306 -11.58 -1.62 18.76
CA ILE A 306 -12.27 -2.66 17.99
C ILE A 306 -13.73 -2.21 17.83
N SER A 307 -14.12 -1.74 16.65
CA SER A 307 -15.51 -1.37 16.36
C SER A 307 -16.24 -2.58 15.77
N ILE A 308 -17.07 -3.25 16.56
CA ILE A 308 -18.03 -4.25 16.07
C ILE A 308 -19.34 -3.51 15.80
N LEU A 309 -19.63 -3.20 14.54
CA LEU A 309 -20.92 -2.61 14.15
C LEU A 309 -21.95 -3.75 13.97
N GLN A 310 -22.82 -3.92 14.96
CA GLN A 310 -23.97 -4.82 14.88
C GLN A 310 -25.20 -4.00 14.49
N TYR A 311 -25.66 -4.10 13.25
CA TYR A 311 -26.96 -3.56 12.83
C TYR A 311 -27.92 -4.72 12.57
N GLY A 312 -29.02 -4.76 13.33
CA GLY A 312 -30.12 -5.69 13.11
C GLY A 312 -30.98 -5.88 14.34
N PHE A 313 -31.98 -5.01 14.52
CA PHE A 313 -33.13 -5.27 15.40
C PHE A 313 -34.14 -6.11 14.63
N TYR A 314 -34.58 -7.24 15.20
CA TYR A 314 -35.93 -7.78 14.97
C TYR A 314 -36.41 -8.48 16.24
N TRP A 315 -37.59 -8.05 16.70
CA TRP A 315 -38.44 -8.74 17.66
C TRP A 315 -39.35 -9.69 16.89
N PHE A 316 -39.50 -10.92 17.37
CA PHE A 316 -40.72 -11.71 17.23
C PHE A 316 -40.87 -12.55 18.51
N ASP A 317 -42.10 -12.56 19.03
CA ASP A 317 -42.52 -13.15 20.31
C ASP A 317 -42.16 -14.64 20.50
#